data_AF-A0A1W1I4U8-F1
#
_entry.id   AF-A0A1W1I4U8-F1
#
_cell.length_a   1.000
_cell.length_b   1.000
_cell.length_c   1.000
_cell.angle_alpha   90.00
_cell.angle_beta   90.00
_cell.angle_gamma   90.00
#
_symmetry.space_group_name_H-M   'P 1'
#
loop_
_entity.id
_entity.type
_entity.pdbx_description
1 polymer ?
#
loop_
_entity_poly.entity_id
_entity_poly.type
_entity_poly.pdbx_seq_one_letter_code
_entity_poly.pdbx_strand_id
1 'polypeptide(L)'
;MGKAAREKRERRRALSLSQMAPNLPEGSGMGSTIQNWLALPTLGLAIALVVTVIGARLTTDSANILLAVAWILATISIFTIPPITQSDLIPRILYTLLLSSAVGLGLYQLRWVEPTPPTTLIKPSETTPTITLTVRFDPLVFFPFSIPAQTTSYAILARPKEDIPWGAYEIKNDGNSPIIWPEKQSLKWGGPKLPQKKSEDFPGMPDMAIALDITNHSNNELIDVKAEVEFAFAEAIQEEKSVRSGPVTVTRRHTAIIPILKQNRTVRLYIGNQSSKHFVVASFPTEATALVPSETERRKIKLVKIGTNVVEALPMFSLSPAKVRWSGFPTGD
;
A
#
# COMPACT_ATOMS: atom_id res chain seq x y z
N MET A 1 -63.97 -15.78 -63.98
CA MET A 1 -63.14 -16.74 -63.23
C MET A 1 -63.29 -16.46 -61.74
N GLY A 2 -63.98 -17.35 -61.01
CA GLY A 2 -64.51 -17.07 -59.68
C GLY A 2 -63.49 -17.14 -58.55
N LYS A 3 -63.75 -16.38 -57.47
CA LYS A 3 -62.96 -16.30 -56.21
C LYS A 3 -62.46 -17.66 -55.71
N ALA A 4 -63.24 -18.72 -55.88
CA ALA A 4 -62.86 -20.09 -55.50
C ALA A 4 -61.58 -20.62 -56.18
N ALA A 5 -61.33 -20.23 -57.44
CA ALA A 5 -60.11 -20.63 -58.14
C ALA A 5 -58.87 -19.89 -57.63
N ARG A 6 -59.03 -18.67 -57.10
CA ARG A 6 -57.96 -17.86 -56.53
C ARG A 6 -57.54 -18.38 -55.15
N GLU A 7 -58.51 -18.71 -54.31
CA GLU A 7 -58.26 -19.26 -52.97
C GLU A 7 -57.59 -20.64 -53.03
N LYS A 8 -58.00 -21.51 -53.97
CA LYS A 8 -57.36 -22.82 -54.17
C LYS A 8 -55.91 -22.71 -54.64
N ARG A 9 -55.55 -21.63 -55.34
CA ARG A 9 -54.18 -21.37 -55.81
C ARG A 9 -53.29 -20.83 -54.69
N GLU A 10 -53.84 -20.01 -53.80
CA GLU A 10 -53.12 -19.49 -52.63
C GLU A 10 -52.86 -20.58 -51.58
N ARG A 11 -53.84 -21.45 -51.30
CA ARG A 11 -53.62 -22.59 -50.39
C ARG A 11 -52.55 -23.56 -50.91
N ARG A 12 -52.48 -23.78 -52.23
CA ARG A 12 -51.41 -24.60 -52.84
C ARG A 12 -50.02 -23.95 -52.76
N ARG A 13 -49.93 -22.62 -52.86
CA ARG A 13 -48.67 -21.89 -52.66
C ARG A 13 -48.22 -21.91 -51.20
N ALA A 14 -49.15 -21.80 -50.24
CA ALA A 14 -48.83 -21.89 -48.82
C ALA A 14 -48.30 -23.29 -48.44
N LEU A 15 -48.91 -24.35 -48.99
CA LEU A 15 -48.46 -25.73 -48.78
C LEU A 15 -47.13 -26.06 -49.48
N SER A 16 -46.85 -25.49 -50.66
CA SER A 16 -45.54 -25.71 -51.31
C SER A 16 -44.42 -24.96 -50.60
N LEU A 17 -44.70 -23.79 -50.02
CA LEU A 17 -43.72 -23.02 -49.25
C LEU A 17 -43.40 -23.68 -47.90
N SER A 18 -44.35 -24.36 -47.25
CA SER A 18 -44.06 -25.08 -46.00
C SER A 18 -43.26 -26.37 -46.22
N GLN A 19 -43.26 -26.95 -47.43
CA GLN A 19 -42.49 -28.16 -47.77
C GLN A 19 -41.09 -27.85 -48.34
N MET A 20 -40.77 -26.59 -48.59
CA MET A 20 -39.46 -26.13 -49.07
C MET A 20 -38.59 -25.50 -47.98
N ALA A 21 -38.97 -25.63 -46.70
CA ALA A 21 -38.04 -25.30 -45.62
C ALA A 21 -36.90 -26.33 -45.65
N PRO A 22 -35.65 -25.92 -45.97
CA PRO A 22 -34.53 -26.85 -45.97
C PRO A 22 -34.34 -27.38 -44.55
N ASN A 23 -34.33 -28.71 -44.40
CA ASN A 23 -33.81 -29.36 -43.21
C ASN A 23 -32.34 -28.95 -43.09
N LEU A 24 -32.09 -27.87 -42.36
CA LEU A 24 -30.74 -27.46 -42.00
C LEU A 24 -30.12 -28.62 -41.23
N PRO A 25 -28.95 -29.13 -41.66
CA PRO A 25 -28.28 -30.21 -40.97
C PRO A 25 -28.04 -29.77 -39.53
N GLU A 26 -28.47 -30.60 -38.58
CA GLU A 26 -28.18 -30.45 -37.16
C GLU A 26 -26.66 -30.32 -36.99
N GLY A 27 -26.20 -29.08 -36.90
CA GLY A 27 -24.81 -28.73 -36.77
C GLY A 27 -24.27 -29.22 -35.44
N SER A 28 -23.63 -30.39 -35.49
CA SER A 28 -22.42 -30.75 -34.74
C SER A 28 -22.33 -30.21 -33.30
N GLY A 29 -23.00 -30.91 -32.38
CA GLY A 29 -22.61 -31.37 -31.03
C GLY A 29 -21.75 -30.55 -30.05
N MET A 30 -20.97 -29.56 -30.47
CA MET A 30 -20.05 -28.79 -29.62
C MET A 30 -20.65 -27.46 -29.17
N GLY A 31 -21.48 -26.82 -30.02
CA GLY A 31 -22.23 -25.63 -29.63
C GLY A 31 -23.33 -25.96 -28.60
N SER A 32 -24.02 -27.09 -28.77
CA SER A 32 -25.07 -27.53 -27.85
C SER A 32 -24.54 -27.96 -26.49
N THR A 33 -23.33 -28.54 -26.43
CA THR A 33 -22.69 -28.87 -25.15
C THR A 33 -22.29 -27.61 -24.39
N ILE A 34 -21.58 -26.66 -24.98
CA ILE A 34 -21.22 -25.40 -24.28
C ILE A 34 -22.48 -24.65 -23.82
N GLN A 35 -23.52 -24.60 -24.65
CA GLN A 35 -24.77 -23.92 -24.30
C GLN A 35 -25.54 -24.63 -23.18
N ASN A 36 -25.56 -25.97 -23.17
CA ASN A 36 -26.15 -26.75 -22.07
C ASN A 36 -25.35 -26.62 -20.76
N TRP A 37 -24.03 -26.48 -20.85
CA TRP A 37 -23.17 -26.24 -19.68
C TRP A 37 -23.37 -24.83 -19.11
N LEU A 38 -23.53 -23.81 -19.96
CA LEU A 38 -23.85 -22.43 -19.55
C LEU A 38 -25.29 -22.27 -19.04
N ALA A 39 -26.19 -23.18 -19.41
CA ALA A 39 -27.57 -23.18 -18.95
C ALA A 39 -27.75 -23.67 -17.50
N LEU A 40 -26.70 -24.21 -16.87
CA LEU A 40 -26.71 -24.64 -15.47
C LEU A 40 -26.24 -23.47 -14.57
N PRO A 41 -27.16 -22.70 -13.95
CA PRO A 41 -26.80 -21.51 -13.16
C PRO A 41 -25.88 -21.83 -11.98
N THR A 42 -25.98 -23.03 -11.43
CA THR A 42 -25.17 -23.49 -10.30
C THR A 42 -23.73 -23.82 -10.68
N LEU A 43 -23.49 -24.16 -11.95
CA LEU A 43 -22.17 -24.58 -12.42
C LEU A 43 -21.20 -23.42 -12.53
N GLY A 44 -21.65 -22.28 -13.09
CA GLY A 44 -20.81 -21.08 -13.19
C GLY A 44 -20.45 -20.52 -11.81
N LEU A 45 -21.35 -20.62 -10.84
CA LEU A 45 -21.09 -20.25 -9.45
C LEU A 45 -20.09 -21.21 -8.77
N ALA A 46 -20.19 -22.52 -9.02
CA ALA A 46 -19.22 -23.49 -8.54
C ALA A 46 -17.82 -23.25 -9.12
N ILE A 47 -17.73 -22.94 -10.41
CA ILE A 47 -16.45 -22.59 -11.07
C ILE A 47 -15.88 -21.30 -10.46
N ALA A 48 -16.71 -20.26 -10.25
CA ALA A 48 -16.29 -19.02 -9.63
C ALA A 48 -15.70 -19.24 -8.22
N LEU A 49 -16.31 -20.12 -7.41
CA LEU A 49 -15.80 -20.51 -6.10
C LEU A 49 -14.44 -21.21 -6.20
N VAL A 50 -14.31 -22.21 -7.08
CA VAL A 50 -13.05 -22.94 -7.27
C VAL A 50 -11.94 -22.00 -7.74
N VAL A 51 -12.21 -21.13 -8.71
CA VAL A 51 -11.26 -20.13 -9.21
C VAL A 51 -10.82 -19.17 -8.11
N THR A 52 -11.72 -18.76 -7.22
CA THR A 52 -11.39 -17.89 -6.07
C THR A 52 -10.47 -18.61 -5.08
N VAL A 53 -10.74 -19.88 -4.77
CA VAL A 53 -9.90 -20.70 -3.87
C VAL A 53 -8.50 -20.91 -4.45
N ILE A 54 -8.38 -21.14 -5.76
CA ILE A 54 -7.08 -21.23 -6.45
C ILE A 54 -6.37 -19.88 -6.42
N GLY A 55 -7.08 -18.80 -6.74
CA GLY A 55 -6.55 -17.44 -6.74
C GLY A 55 -6.01 -17.00 -5.37
N ALA A 56 -6.63 -17.45 -4.27
CA ALA A 56 -6.16 -17.19 -2.91
C ALA A 56 -4.75 -17.76 -2.62
N ARG A 57 -4.23 -18.66 -3.47
CA ARG A 57 -2.89 -19.24 -3.34
C ARG A 57 -1.84 -18.60 -4.26
N LEU A 58 -2.22 -17.63 -5.09
CA LEU A 58 -1.33 -16.98 -6.06
C LEU A 58 -0.87 -15.60 -5.58
N THR A 59 0.04 -14.98 -6.35
CA THR A 59 0.51 -13.61 -6.12
C THR A 59 -0.64 -12.61 -6.19
N THR A 60 -0.46 -11.45 -5.55
CA THR A 60 -1.52 -10.43 -5.37
C THR A 60 -2.18 -10.01 -6.69
N ASP A 61 -1.39 -9.83 -7.75
CA ASP A 61 -1.87 -9.40 -9.07
C ASP A 61 -2.69 -10.50 -9.77
N SER A 62 -2.19 -11.74 -9.76
CA SER A 62 -2.90 -12.89 -10.34
C SER A 62 -4.19 -13.23 -9.57
N ALA A 63 -4.18 -13.07 -8.25
CA ALA A 63 -5.35 -13.25 -7.39
C ALA A 63 -6.44 -12.20 -7.69
N ASN A 64 -6.05 -10.95 -7.96
CA ASN A 64 -6.99 -9.89 -8.34
C ASN A 64 -7.66 -10.16 -9.70
N ILE A 65 -6.88 -10.64 -10.68
CA ILE A 65 -7.41 -11.01 -12.00
C ILE A 65 -8.38 -12.17 -11.88
N LEU A 66 -8.04 -13.22 -11.13
CA LEU A 66 -8.92 -14.38 -10.95
C LEU A 66 -10.18 -14.04 -10.15
N LEU A 67 -10.09 -13.13 -9.17
CA LEU A 67 -11.27 -12.63 -8.46
C LEU A 67 -12.20 -11.85 -9.39
N ALA A 68 -11.66 -11.02 -10.28
CA ALA A 68 -12.46 -10.32 -11.29
C ALA A 68 -13.15 -11.29 -12.24
N VAL A 69 -12.45 -12.34 -12.69
CA VAL A 69 -13.03 -13.41 -13.52
C VAL A 69 -14.12 -14.17 -12.77
N ALA A 70 -13.87 -14.56 -11.51
CA ALA A 70 -14.86 -15.24 -10.67
C ALA A 70 -16.11 -14.37 -10.46
N TRP A 71 -15.94 -13.06 -10.28
CA TRP A 71 -17.05 -12.13 -10.11
C TRP A 71 -17.90 -11.99 -11.38
N ILE A 72 -17.26 -11.93 -12.56
CA ILE A 72 -17.97 -11.91 -13.84
C ILE A 72 -18.77 -13.22 -14.02
N LEU A 73 -18.16 -14.37 -13.75
CA LEU A 73 -18.83 -15.67 -13.83
C LEU A 73 -20.01 -15.79 -12.86
N ALA A 74 -19.86 -15.31 -11.63
CA ALA A 74 -20.94 -15.26 -10.64
C ALA A 74 -22.10 -14.37 -11.12
N THR A 75 -21.78 -13.20 -11.69
CA THR A 75 -22.78 -12.27 -12.23
C THR A 75 -23.60 -12.91 -13.35
N ILE A 76 -22.93 -13.55 -14.31
CA ILE A 76 -23.60 -14.25 -15.43
C ILE A 76 -24.46 -15.41 -14.91
N SER A 77 -23.97 -16.14 -13.90
CA SER A 77 -24.70 -17.26 -13.29
C SER A 77 -25.95 -16.81 -12.55
N ILE A 78 -25.93 -15.65 -11.89
CA ILE A 78 -27.10 -15.09 -11.19
C ILE A 78 -28.16 -14.65 -12.19
N PHE A 79 -27.76 -14.11 -13.35
CA PHE A 79 -28.68 -13.70 -14.42
C PHE A 79 -29.52 -14.86 -14.98
N THR A 80 -29.12 -16.12 -14.75
CA THR A 80 -29.78 -17.32 -15.26
C THR A 80 -30.59 -18.09 -14.20
N ILE A 81 -30.56 -17.67 -12.92
CA ILE A 81 -31.34 -18.31 -11.83
C ILE A 81 -32.82 -17.91 -11.91
N PRO A 82 -33.78 -18.85 -11.97
CA PRO A 82 -35.19 -18.56 -11.67
C PRO A 82 -35.32 -18.22 -10.17
N PRO A 83 -35.96 -17.11 -9.76
CA PRO A 83 -36.98 -16.31 -10.47
C PRO A 83 -36.46 -15.06 -11.21
N ILE A 84 -35.15 -14.80 -11.19
CA ILE A 84 -34.54 -13.57 -11.75
C ILE A 84 -34.73 -13.53 -13.27
N THR A 85 -34.66 -14.68 -13.93
CA THR A 85 -34.93 -14.82 -15.37
C THR A 85 -36.38 -14.56 -15.77
N GLN A 86 -37.33 -14.74 -14.84
CA GLN A 86 -38.77 -14.54 -15.07
C GLN A 86 -39.22 -13.11 -14.79
N SER A 87 -38.33 -12.28 -14.24
CA SER A 87 -38.59 -10.89 -13.91
C SER A 87 -38.37 -9.97 -15.11
N ASP A 88 -39.08 -8.84 -15.16
CA ASP A 88 -38.85 -7.79 -16.16
C ASP A 88 -37.39 -7.30 -16.16
N LEU A 89 -36.94 -6.74 -17.28
CA LEU A 89 -35.52 -6.41 -17.51
C LEU A 89 -34.92 -5.53 -16.38
N ILE A 90 -35.66 -4.53 -15.91
CA ILE A 90 -35.20 -3.59 -14.88
C ILE A 90 -35.00 -4.30 -13.51
N PRO A 91 -36.01 -4.96 -12.92
CA PRO A 91 -35.80 -5.71 -11.68
C PRO A 91 -34.77 -6.83 -11.84
N ARG A 92 -34.70 -7.47 -13.02
CA ARG A 92 -33.68 -8.49 -13.33
C ARG A 92 -32.25 -7.94 -13.21
N ILE A 93 -31.98 -6.76 -13.77
CA ILE A 93 -30.66 -6.11 -13.68
C ILE A 93 -30.35 -5.73 -12.23
N LEU A 94 -31.32 -5.15 -11.50
CA LEU A 94 -31.14 -4.73 -10.11
C LEU A 94 -30.86 -5.91 -9.18
N TYR A 95 -31.63 -6.98 -9.26
CA TYR A 95 -31.41 -8.18 -8.46
C TYR A 95 -30.07 -8.84 -8.78
N THR A 96 -29.70 -8.88 -10.07
CA THR A 96 -28.42 -9.48 -10.45
C THR A 96 -27.24 -8.67 -9.94
N LEU A 97 -27.33 -7.34 -10.00
CA LEU A 97 -26.28 -6.46 -9.46
C LEU A 97 -26.17 -6.63 -7.94
N LEU A 98 -27.30 -6.66 -7.21
CA LEU A 98 -27.32 -6.84 -5.76
C LEU A 98 -26.74 -8.19 -5.32
N LEU A 99 -27.18 -9.28 -5.94
CA LEU A 99 -26.68 -10.63 -5.65
C LEU A 99 -25.22 -10.78 -6.07
N SER A 100 -24.83 -10.22 -7.22
CA SER A 100 -23.44 -10.25 -7.68
C SER A 100 -22.54 -9.46 -6.73
N SER A 101 -22.97 -8.30 -6.25
CA SER A 101 -22.24 -7.54 -5.23
C SER A 101 -22.13 -8.33 -3.92
N ALA A 102 -23.20 -8.98 -3.45
CA ALA A 102 -23.16 -9.80 -2.24
C ALA A 102 -22.20 -11.00 -2.37
N VAL A 103 -22.23 -11.71 -3.51
CA VAL A 103 -21.33 -12.84 -3.78
C VAL A 103 -19.90 -12.36 -3.96
N GLY A 104 -19.65 -11.27 -4.71
CA GLY A 104 -18.33 -10.68 -4.88
C GLY A 104 -17.73 -10.23 -3.55
N LEU A 105 -18.53 -9.63 -2.67
CA LEU A 105 -18.11 -9.26 -1.32
C LEU A 105 -17.80 -10.51 -0.47
N GLY A 106 -18.60 -11.57 -0.58
CA GLY A 106 -18.34 -12.85 0.11
C GLY A 106 -17.06 -13.53 -0.36
N LEU A 107 -16.82 -13.58 -1.67
CA LEU A 107 -15.58 -14.11 -2.27
C LEU A 107 -14.36 -13.28 -1.86
N TYR A 108 -14.52 -11.95 -1.81
CA TYR A 108 -13.50 -11.05 -1.29
C TYR A 108 -13.19 -11.37 0.18
N GLN A 109 -14.20 -11.49 1.05
CA GLN A 109 -14.01 -11.87 2.47
C GLN A 109 -13.36 -13.24 2.65
N LEU A 110 -13.72 -14.24 1.83
CA LEU A 110 -13.09 -15.57 1.85
C LEU A 110 -11.58 -15.51 1.54
N ARG A 111 -11.13 -14.57 0.70
CA ARG A 111 -9.70 -14.32 0.47
C ARG A 111 -9.00 -13.70 1.69
N TRP A 112 -9.73 -12.92 2.49
CA TRP A 112 -9.19 -12.25 3.69
C TRP A 112 -9.11 -13.13 4.92
N VAL A 113 -9.74 -14.31 4.90
CA VAL A 113 -9.40 -15.36 5.86
C VAL A 113 -8.03 -15.88 5.46
N GLU A 114 -6.99 -15.13 5.80
CA GLU A 114 -5.62 -15.62 5.75
C GLU A 114 -5.62 -16.96 6.49
N PRO A 115 -5.12 -18.05 5.88
CA PRO A 115 -4.68 -19.16 6.70
C PRO A 115 -3.62 -18.54 7.60
N THR A 116 -3.97 -18.31 8.87
CA THR A 116 -2.99 -18.00 9.91
C THR A 116 -1.88 -18.99 9.64
N PRO A 117 -0.65 -18.54 9.28
CA PRO A 117 0.41 -19.49 8.99
C PRO A 117 0.39 -20.44 10.18
N PRO A 118 0.20 -21.77 9.97
CA PRO A 118 0.11 -22.70 11.07
C PRO A 118 1.30 -22.34 11.91
N THR A 119 1.06 -21.89 13.15
CA THR A 119 2.12 -21.37 14.00
C THR A 119 3.15 -22.45 13.98
N THR A 120 4.19 -22.26 13.16
CA THR A 120 5.35 -23.10 13.20
C THR A 120 5.79 -22.76 14.59
N LEU A 121 5.53 -23.70 15.50
CA LEU A 121 6.27 -23.82 16.73
C LEU A 121 7.71 -23.94 16.23
N ILE A 122 8.30 -22.78 15.95
CA ILE A 122 9.72 -22.56 15.98
C ILE A 122 10.00 -22.93 17.41
N LYS A 123 10.36 -24.19 17.61
CA LYS A 123 11.04 -24.65 18.81
C LYS A 123 12.11 -23.56 19.02
N PRO A 124 12.01 -22.74 20.08
CA PRO A 124 12.95 -21.67 20.28
C PRO A 124 14.32 -22.33 20.23
N SER A 125 15.12 -21.93 19.25
CA SER A 125 16.52 -22.29 19.23
C SER A 125 17.10 -21.55 20.43
N GLU A 126 17.04 -22.19 21.59
CA GLU A 126 17.86 -21.89 22.77
C GLU A 126 19.28 -21.71 22.23
N THR A 127 19.77 -20.49 22.03
CA THR A 127 20.58 -19.79 23.03
C THR A 127 20.97 -18.38 22.56
N THR A 128 20.47 -17.88 21.42
CA THR A 128 20.79 -16.52 20.97
C THR A 128 19.68 -15.58 21.44
N PRO A 129 19.95 -14.61 22.34
CA PRO A 129 18.94 -13.62 22.72
C PRO A 129 18.43 -12.97 21.44
N THR A 130 17.14 -13.11 21.18
CA THR A 130 16.52 -12.60 19.96
C THR A 130 16.51 -11.08 20.07
N ILE A 131 17.45 -10.42 19.40
CA ILE A 131 17.50 -8.96 19.34
C ILE A 131 16.51 -8.52 18.27
N THR A 132 15.39 -7.95 18.70
CA THR A 132 14.38 -7.41 17.81
C THR A 132 14.40 -5.89 17.89
N LEU A 133 14.77 -5.26 16.79
CA LEU A 133 14.63 -3.83 16.59
C LEU A 133 13.44 -3.59 15.67
N THR A 134 12.58 -2.66 16.04
CA THR A 134 11.46 -2.25 15.19
C THR A 134 11.63 -0.82 14.72
N VAL A 135 11.11 -0.56 13.53
CA VAL A 135 11.21 0.74 12.87
C VAL A 135 9.84 1.20 12.42
N ARG A 136 9.53 2.46 12.70
CA ARG A 136 8.28 3.11 12.29
C ARG A 136 8.58 4.48 11.70
N PHE A 137 7.96 4.80 10.56
CA PHE A 137 7.99 6.14 9.99
C PHE A 137 6.61 6.78 10.15
N ASP A 138 6.53 7.90 10.84
CA ASP A 138 5.33 8.74 10.82
C ASP A 138 5.42 9.72 9.65
N PRO A 139 4.39 9.76 8.77
CA PRO A 139 4.55 10.26 7.42
C PRO A 139 4.90 11.75 7.34
N LEU A 140 4.31 12.60 8.17
CA LEU A 140 4.64 14.04 8.24
C LEU A 140 4.36 14.56 9.66
N VAL A 141 5.35 15.18 10.27
CA VAL A 141 5.26 15.91 11.54
C VAL A 141 5.48 17.38 11.27
N PHE A 142 4.52 18.20 11.68
CA PHE A 142 4.59 19.65 11.56
C PHE A 142 5.41 20.25 12.69
N PHE A 143 6.19 21.30 12.38
CA PHE A 143 6.85 22.08 13.41
C PHE A 143 5.95 23.21 13.97
N PRO A 144 6.14 23.60 15.24
CA PRO A 144 6.98 22.90 16.21
C PRO A 144 6.29 21.64 16.75
N PHE A 145 7.06 20.61 17.11
CA PHE A 145 6.53 19.37 17.68
C PHE A 145 6.91 19.19 19.14
N SER A 146 6.18 18.34 19.86
CA SER A 146 6.45 18.03 21.26
C SER A 146 7.40 16.84 21.40
N ILE A 147 8.51 17.03 22.12
CA ILE A 147 9.44 15.97 22.53
C ILE A 147 9.04 15.51 23.94
N PRO A 148 8.65 14.24 24.13
CA PRO A 148 8.25 13.73 25.43
C PRO A 148 9.35 13.86 26.50
N ALA A 149 8.95 13.91 27.77
CA ALA A 149 9.84 13.88 28.92
C ALA A 149 10.75 12.63 28.89
N GLN A 150 11.99 12.77 29.35
CA GLN A 150 12.99 11.70 29.45
C GLN A 150 13.29 10.99 28.11
N THR A 151 13.25 11.73 27.00
CA THR A 151 13.56 11.19 25.67
C THR A 151 14.69 11.96 25.01
N THR A 152 15.48 11.23 24.22
CA THR A 152 16.47 11.81 23.32
C THR A 152 15.91 11.76 21.91
N SER A 153 15.85 12.93 21.27
CA SER A 153 15.49 13.05 19.86
C SER A 153 16.68 13.54 19.06
N TYR A 154 16.86 12.99 17.88
CA TYR A 154 17.85 13.47 16.92
C TYR A 154 17.12 14.20 15.80
N ALA A 155 17.71 15.27 15.30
CA ALA A 155 17.23 15.93 14.09
C ALA A 155 18.33 15.96 13.02
N ILE A 156 17.95 15.60 11.81
CA ILE A 156 18.81 15.53 10.63
C ILE A 156 18.24 16.42 9.54
N LEU A 157 19.15 17.08 8.83
CA LEU A 157 18.84 17.94 7.69
C LEU A 157 19.34 17.27 6.41
N ALA A 158 18.43 16.77 5.59
CA ALA A 158 18.75 16.19 4.29
C ALA A 158 19.09 17.28 3.27
N ARG A 159 20.27 17.14 2.63
CA ARG A 159 20.77 18.05 1.58
C ARG A 159 21.30 17.25 0.38
N PRO A 160 21.12 17.71 -0.86
CA PRO A 160 21.60 17.00 -2.05
C PRO A 160 23.11 17.13 -2.29
N LYS A 161 23.72 18.24 -1.84
CA LYS A 161 25.11 18.61 -2.16
C LYS A 161 26.13 18.25 -1.08
N GLU A 162 25.69 18.06 0.15
CA GLU A 162 26.55 17.86 1.32
C GLU A 162 26.23 16.53 1.96
N ASP A 163 27.27 15.85 2.43
CA ASP A 163 27.06 14.69 3.30
C ASP A 163 26.40 15.16 4.59
N ILE A 164 25.44 14.36 5.03
CA ILE A 164 24.60 14.68 6.17
C ILE A 164 25.42 14.41 7.44
N PRO A 165 25.77 15.40 8.27
CA PRO A 165 26.35 15.12 9.57
C PRO A 165 25.28 14.45 10.46
N TRP A 166 25.64 13.31 11.06
CA TRP A 166 24.75 12.62 12.00
C TRP A 166 24.43 13.55 13.18
N GLY A 167 23.17 13.58 13.60
CA GLY A 167 22.76 14.35 14.76
C GLY A 167 23.14 15.82 14.63
N ALA A 168 22.94 16.41 13.44
CA ALA A 168 23.14 17.85 13.21
C ALA A 168 22.56 18.69 14.37
N TYR A 169 21.47 18.19 14.98
CA TYR A 169 21.04 18.57 16.31
C TYR A 169 20.69 17.33 17.15
N GLU A 170 21.38 17.14 18.27
CA GLU A 170 20.93 16.26 19.37
C GLU A 170 20.09 17.10 20.33
N ILE A 171 18.87 16.65 20.62
CA ILE A 171 17.93 17.34 21.50
C ILE A 171 17.58 16.39 22.64
N LYS A 172 18.13 16.66 23.82
CA LYS A 172 17.84 15.89 25.04
C LYS A 172 16.73 16.58 25.82
N ASN A 173 15.68 15.83 26.15
CA ASN A 173 14.70 16.25 27.13
C ASN A 173 14.86 15.41 28.40
N ASP A 174 15.79 15.82 29.26
CA ASP A 174 16.01 15.19 30.58
C ASP A 174 15.01 15.67 31.64
N GLY A 175 14.07 16.55 31.26
CA GLY A 175 13.03 17.06 32.13
C GLY A 175 11.88 16.07 32.33
N ASN A 176 11.03 16.38 33.32
CA ASN A 176 9.80 15.63 33.60
C ASN A 176 8.59 16.12 32.80
N SER A 177 8.77 17.15 31.98
CA SER A 177 7.73 17.75 31.15
C SER A 177 8.14 17.68 29.68
N PRO A 178 7.19 17.57 28.75
CA PRO A 178 7.50 17.65 27.33
C PRO A 178 8.06 19.04 26.96
N ILE A 179 9.01 19.09 26.03
CA ILE A 179 9.52 20.34 25.45
C ILE A 179 8.99 20.50 24.02
N ILE A 180 8.87 21.74 23.54
CA ILE A 180 8.45 22.03 22.17
C ILE A 180 9.70 22.37 21.34
N TRP A 181 9.92 21.67 20.23
CA TRP A 181 11.07 21.86 19.38
C TRP A 181 10.69 22.11 17.90
N PRO A 182 11.35 23.06 17.22
CA PRO A 182 12.15 24.13 17.82
C PRO A 182 11.28 25.01 18.72
N GLU A 183 11.85 25.61 19.77
CA GLU A 183 11.11 26.58 20.58
C GLU A 183 10.59 27.71 19.67
N LYS A 184 9.38 28.21 19.91
CA LYS A 184 8.75 29.26 19.06
C LYS A 184 9.66 30.48 18.83
N GLN A 185 10.57 30.78 19.77
CA GLN A 185 11.54 31.87 19.67
C GLN A 185 12.81 31.51 18.87
N SER A 186 13.19 30.23 18.87
CA SER A 186 14.35 29.69 18.12
C SER A 186 14.08 29.45 16.63
N LEU A 187 12.81 29.58 16.20
CA LEU A 187 12.47 29.71 14.77
C LEU A 187 13.14 30.95 14.12
N LYS A 188 13.61 31.92 14.92
CA LYS A 188 14.65 32.86 14.50
C LYS A 188 16.02 32.19 14.60
N TRP A 189 16.41 31.44 13.58
CA TRP A 189 17.69 30.74 13.51
C TRP A 189 18.89 31.68 13.77
N GLY A 190 19.39 31.66 15.01
CA GLY A 190 20.47 32.51 15.53
C GLY A 190 21.71 31.76 16.02
N GLY A 191 21.99 30.57 15.46
CA GLY A 191 23.32 29.94 15.55
C GLY A 191 24.33 30.58 14.58
N PRO A 192 25.62 30.17 14.59
CA PRO A 192 26.67 30.79 13.76
C PRO A 192 26.17 30.90 12.32
N LYS A 193 26.12 32.14 11.81
CA LYS A 193 25.42 32.54 10.59
C LYS A 193 25.60 31.51 9.46
N LEU A 194 24.65 30.59 9.30
CA LEU A 194 24.34 30.03 7.99
C LEU A 194 23.97 31.24 7.12
N PRO A 195 24.46 31.36 5.87
CA PRO A 195 24.25 32.55 5.05
C PRO A 195 22.76 32.90 4.98
N GLN A 196 22.38 33.90 5.78
CA GLN A 196 21.03 34.41 5.92
C GLN A 196 20.68 35.15 4.64
N LYS A 197 20.10 34.45 3.66
CA LYS A 197 19.14 35.10 2.77
C LYS A 197 17.84 35.25 3.55
N LYS A 198 17.33 36.48 3.57
CA LYS A 198 16.16 36.92 4.34
C LYS A 198 14.97 36.02 4.05
N SER A 199 14.32 35.53 5.10
CA SER A 199 13.15 34.65 5.05
C SER A 199 11.84 35.42 4.80
N GLU A 200 11.88 36.52 4.05
CA GLU A 200 10.70 37.35 3.77
C GLU A 200 9.90 36.85 2.56
N ASP A 201 10.41 35.85 1.82
CA ASP A 201 9.81 35.35 0.57
C ASP A 201 8.96 34.05 0.71
N PHE A 202 8.53 33.67 1.93
CA PHE A 202 7.90 32.34 2.19
C PHE A 202 6.58 32.31 2.97
N PRO A 203 5.45 32.74 2.40
CA PRO A 203 4.15 32.39 2.92
C PRO A 203 3.64 31.09 2.24
N GLY A 204 3.39 30.01 2.99
CA GLY A 204 2.34 29.04 2.58
C GLY A 204 2.63 27.54 2.53
N MET A 205 3.78 27.02 2.97
CA MET A 205 3.91 25.57 3.23
C MET A 205 4.43 25.34 4.66
N PRO A 206 3.80 24.47 5.46
CA PRO A 206 4.23 24.29 6.83
C PRO A 206 5.55 23.52 6.89
N ASP A 207 6.38 23.86 7.86
CA ASP A 207 7.62 23.16 8.19
C ASP A 207 7.29 21.69 8.50
N MET A 208 7.63 20.76 7.61
CA MET A 208 7.38 19.32 7.80
C MET A 208 8.69 18.54 7.90
N ALA A 209 8.73 17.63 8.85
CA ALA A 209 9.75 16.59 8.96
C ALA A 209 9.08 15.22 8.94
N ILE A 210 9.88 14.20 8.67
CA ILE A 210 9.48 12.82 8.91
C ILE A 210 10.04 12.40 10.26
N ALA A 211 9.27 11.63 11.04
CA ALA A 211 9.79 10.99 12.25
C ALA A 211 10.05 9.50 11.99
N LEU A 212 11.25 9.05 12.33
CA LEU A 212 11.70 7.67 12.31
C LEU A 212 11.89 7.19 13.75
N ASP A 213 11.05 6.28 14.21
CA ASP A 213 11.19 5.64 15.51
C ASP A 213 11.97 4.33 15.36
N ILE A 214 13.01 4.16 16.17
CA ILE A 214 13.75 2.90 16.32
C ILE A 214 13.54 2.41 17.76
N THR A 215 12.89 1.27 17.92
CA THR A 215 12.57 0.69 19.24
C THR A 215 13.33 -0.60 19.47
N ASN A 216 13.93 -0.73 20.65
CA ASN A 216 14.60 -1.95 21.09
C ASN A 216 13.64 -2.82 21.92
N HIS A 217 13.20 -3.95 21.36
CA HIS A 217 12.36 -4.94 22.06
C HIS A 217 13.17 -6.09 22.67
N SER A 218 14.51 -5.99 22.66
CA SER A 218 15.37 -7.01 23.25
C SER A 218 15.54 -6.79 24.76
N ASN A 219 16.00 -7.85 25.44
CA ASN A 219 16.34 -7.81 26.86
C ASN A 219 17.72 -7.18 27.14
N ASN A 220 18.45 -6.79 26.09
CA ASN A 220 19.79 -6.21 26.20
C ASN A 220 19.77 -4.75 25.80
N GLU A 221 20.57 -3.95 26.49
CA GLU A 221 20.94 -2.62 26.01
C GLU A 221 21.79 -2.77 24.74
N LEU A 222 21.58 -1.88 23.77
CA LEU A 222 22.36 -1.84 22.55
C LEU A 222 23.18 -0.57 22.53
N ILE A 223 24.47 -0.71 22.24
CA ILE A 223 25.44 0.39 22.17
C ILE A 223 25.79 0.63 20.71
N ASP A 224 25.88 1.91 20.34
CA ASP A 224 26.30 2.37 19.03
C ASP A 224 25.53 1.70 17.88
N VAL A 225 24.19 1.79 17.96
CA VAL A 225 23.27 1.26 16.95
C VAL A 225 23.40 2.11 15.69
N LYS A 226 23.83 1.49 14.59
CA LYS A 226 24.03 2.08 13.28
C LYS A 226 23.01 1.57 12.29
N ALA A 227 22.08 2.41 11.85
CA ALA A 227 21.07 2.07 10.85
C ALA A 227 21.24 2.94 9.60
N GLU A 228 21.37 2.35 8.42
CA GLU A 228 21.64 3.10 7.18
C GLU A 228 20.34 3.51 6.48
N VAL A 229 20.08 4.82 6.42
CA VAL A 229 18.91 5.41 5.74
C VAL A 229 19.35 5.95 4.38
N GLU A 230 18.67 5.54 3.33
CA GLU A 230 18.93 6.05 1.97
C GLU A 230 17.98 7.19 1.63
N PHE A 231 18.52 8.29 1.12
CA PHE A 231 17.80 9.46 0.64
C PHE A 231 18.02 9.64 -0.86
N ALA A 232 16.94 9.60 -1.63
CA ALA A 232 16.95 9.98 -3.04
C ALA A 232 16.33 11.38 -3.21
N PHE A 233 17.03 12.24 -3.93
CA PHE A 233 16.62 13.62 -4.22
C PHE A 233 16.12 13.68 -5.66
N ALA A 234 14.84 13.96 -5.85
CA ALA A 234 14.23 14.13 -7.17
C ALA A 234 13.95 15.62 -7.41
N GLU A 235 14.27 16.13 -8.59
CA GLU A 235 14.08 17.54 -8.92
C GLU A 235 12.60 17.95 -8.78
N ALA A 236 12.35 19.15 -8.25
CA ALA A 236 11.03 19.73 -8.19
C ALA A 236 10.79 20.57 -9.45
N ILE A 237 9.96 20.07 -10.37
CA ILE A 237 9.67 20.76 -11.63
C ILE A 237 8.37 21.53 -11.45
N GLN A 238 8.46 22.86 -11.53
CA GLN A 238 7.30 23.74 -11.45
C GLN A 238 6.55 23.75 -12.79
N GLU A 239 5.26 23.47 -12.72
CA GLU A 239 4.29 23.63 -13.79
C GLU A 239 3.30 24.73 -13.38
N GLU A 240 2.58 25.32 -14.34
CA GLU A 240 1.78 26.56 -14.14
C GLU A 240 0.95 26.62 -12.85
N LYS A 241 0.43 25.49 -12.36
CA LYS A 241 -0.33 25.39 -11.10
C LYS A 241 0.06 24.22 -10.20
N SER A 242 1.15 23.52 -10.51
CA SER A 242 1.53 22.32 -9.75
C SER A 242 3.03 22.12 -9.70
N VAL A 243 3.51 21.33 -8.74
CA VAL A 243 4.91 20.90 -8.69
C VAL A 243 4.92 19.40 -8.88
N ARG A 244 5.60 18.93 -9.92
CA ARG A 244 5.79 17.49 -10.17
C ARG A 244 7.20 17.06 -9.83
N SER A 245 7.33 15.80 -9.42
CA SER A 245 8.63 15.16 -9.22
C SER A 245 9.27 14.86 -10.57
N GLY A 246 10.43 15.45 -10.80
CA GLY A 246 11.35 15.13 -11.89
C GLY A 246 12.19 13.88 -11.62
N PRO A 247 13.24 13.65 -12.41
CA PRO A 247 14.15 12.52 -12.22
C PRO A 247 14.93 12.63 -10.90
N VAL A 248 15.35 11.50 -10.36
CA VAL A 248 16.29 11.45 -9.22
C VAL A 248 17.64 11.96 -9.71
N THR A 249 18.12 13.05 -9.11
CA THR A 249 19.41 13.67 -9.44
C THR A 249 20.54 13.09 -8.59
N VAL A 250 20.26 12.76 -7.33
CA VAL A 250 21.26 12.26 -6.37
C VAL A 250 20.63 11.24 -5.42
N THR A 251 21.37 10.18 -5.11
CA THR A 251 21.07 9.27 -4.00
C THR A 251 22.21 9.31 -2.99
N ARG A 252 21.88 9.44 -1.70
CA ARG A 252 22.83 9.46 -0.59
C ARG A 252 22.41 8.42 0.43
N ARG A 253 23.39 7.83 1.11
CA ARG A 253 23.14 6.99 2.28
C ARG A 253 23.68 7.66 3.52
N HIS A 254 22.95 7.54 4.60
CA HIS A 254 23.26 8.18 5.85
C HIS A 254 23.15 7.19 6.99
N THR A 255 24.22 7.08 7.77
CA THR A 255 24.26 6.16 8.91
C THR A 255 23.72 6.85 10.14
N ALA A 256 22.59 6.36 10.61
CA ALA A 256 21.99 6.78 11.86
C ALA A 256 22.68 6.16 13.06
N ILE A 257 23.31 6.95 13.94
CA ILE A 257 24.15 6.48 15.06
C ILE A 257 23.48 6.75 16.43
N ILE A 258 22.80 5.77 17.00
CA ILE A 258 22.21 5.89 18.33
C ILE A 258 23.24 5.40 19.36
N PRO A 259 23.82 6.27 20.21
CA PRO A 259 24.92 5.87 21.09
C PRO A 259 24.52 4.77 22.08
N ILE A 260 23.32 4.89 22.65
CA ILE A 260 22.76 3.93 23.60
C ILE A 260 21.26 3.81 23.34
N LEU A 261 20.78 2.58 23.18
CA LEU A 261 19.37 2.23 23.06
C LEU A 261 19.00 1.18 24.11
N LYS A 262 18.47 1.67 25.23
CA LYS A 262 18.05 0.84 26.38
C LYS A 262 16.93 -0.15 26.02
N GLN A 263 16.77 -1.18 26.84
CA GLN A 263 15.69 -2.16 26.68
C GLN A 263 14.32 -1.48 26.68
N ASN A 264 13.44 -1.89 25.77
CA ASN A 264 12.06 -1.40 25.65
C ASN A 264 11.95 0.13 25.53
N ARG A 265 12.99 0.78 25.00
CA ARG A 265 12.99 2.21 24.72
C ARG A 265 13.00 2.46 23.23
N THR A 266 12.41 3.60 22.87
CA THR A 266 12.34 4.13 21.52
C THR A 266 13.21 5.38 21.44
N VAL A 267 14.00 5.47 20.38
CA VAL A 267 14.65 6.71 19.97
C VAL A 267 13.95 7.21 18.73
N ARG A 268 13.64 8.51 18.73
CA ARG A 268 12.96 9.18 17.62
C ARG A 268 13.95 10.05 16.86
N LEU A 269 13.99 9.86 15.55
CA LEU A 269 14.82 10.62 14.62
C LEU A 269 13.93 11.45 13.70
N TYR A 270 14.09 12.76 13.73
CA TYR A 270 13.41 13.69 12.83
C TYR A 270 14.28 14.00 11.63
N ILE A 271 13.70 13.97 10.44
CA ILE A 271 14.40 14.20 9.17
C ILE A 271 13.69 15.33 8.43
N GLY A 272 14.34 16.49 8.35
CA GLY A 272 13.89 17.65 7.58
C GLY A 272 14.55 17.71 6.21
N ASN A 273 13.83 18.13 5.17
CA ASN A 273 14.39 18.37 3.83
C ASN A 273 14.74 19.85 3.68
N GLN A 274 16.04 20.18 3.59
CA GLN A 274 16.50 21.56 3.41
C GLN A 274 16.62 22.01 1.95
N SER A 275 16.32 21.13 0.99
CA SER A 275 16.35 21.50 -0.42
C SER A 275 15.01 22.07 -0.87
N SER A 276 15.05 23.27 -1.44
CA SER A 276 13.91 23.87 -2.12
C SER A 276 13.67 23.41 -3.55
N LYS A 277 14.69 22.79 -4.14
CA LYS A 277 14.69 22.35 -5.54
C LYS A 277 14.42 20.86 -5.70
N HIS A 278 14.26 20.13 -4.60
CA HIS A 278 14.12 18.68 -4.65
C HIS A 278 13.03 18.17 -3.70
N PHE A 279 12.30 17.17 -4.18
CA PHE A 279 11.64 16.18 -3.33
C PHE A 279 12.68 15.24 -2.75
N VAL A 280 12.57 14.94 -1.45
CA VAL A 280 13.34 13.88 -0.81
C VAL A 280 12.47 12.65 -0.69
N VAL A 281 13.09 11.50 -0.98
CA VAL A 281 12.53 10.17 -0.81
C VAL A 281 13.42 9.42 0.16
N ALA A 282 12.95 9.13 1.36
CA ALA A 282 13.68 8.38 2.38
C ALA A 282 13.26 6.92 2.38
N SER A 283 14.21 6.01 2.16
CA SER A 283 14.00 4.57 2.22
C SER A 283 14.17 4.05 3.66
N PHE A 284 13.33 3.11 4.05
CA PHE A 284 13.42 2.47 5.38
C PHE A 284 14.73 1.68 5.51
N PRO A 285 15.48 1.83 6.62
CA PRO A 285 16.59 0.95 6.91
C PRO A 285 16.02 -0.45 7.16
N THR A 286 16.57 -1.45 6.48
CA THR A 286 16.18 -2.87 6.65
C THR A 286 17.04 -3.59 7.68
N GLU A 287 18.21 -3.02 7.98
CA GLU A 287 19.22 -3.61 8.84
C GLU A 287 19.90 -2.53 9.68
N ALA A 288 20.33 -2.90 10.87
CA ALA A 288 21.20 -2.11 11.73
C ALA A 288 22.39 -2.96 12.19
N THR A 289 23.45 -2.30 12.64
CA THR A 289 24.53 -2.96 13.39
C THR A 289 24.61 -2.37 14.79
N ALA A 290 24.84 -3.18 15.82
CA ALA A 290 24.96 -2.70 17.18
C ALA A 290 25.97 -3.53 17.98
N LEU A 291 26.53 -2.93 19.03
CA LEU A 291 27.31 -3.63 20.05
C LEU A 291 26.39 -4.05 21.19
N VAL A 292 26.48 -5.31 21.59
CA VAL A 292 25.83 -5.81 22.81
C VAL A 292 26.88 -5.77 23.92
N PRO A 293 26.61 -5.23 25.12
CA PRO A 293 27.63 -5.08 26.17
C PRO A 293 28.39 -6.36 26.54
N SER A 294 27.76 -7.52 26.36
CA SER A 294 28.35 -8.85 26.63
C SER A 294 29.19 -9.41 25.48
N GLU A 295 29.31 -8.71 24.35
CA GLU A 295 29.90 -9.23 23.11
C GLU A 295 30.99 -8.31 22.57
N THR A 296 32.03 -8.91 22.02
CA THR A 296 33.17 -8.18 21.43
C THR A 296 32.90 -7.76 19.99
N GLU A 297 32.03 -8.47 19.28
CA GLU A 297 31.70 -8.21 17.88
C GLU A 297 30.38 -7.47 17.72
N ARG A 298 30.28 -6.68 16.65
CA ARG A 298 29.01 -6.05 16.27
C ARG A 298 28.06 -7.09 15.72
N ARG A 299 26.82 -7.07 16.20
CA ARG A 299 25.74 -7.86 15.60
C ARG A 299 25.06 -7.08 14.50
N LYS A 300 24.80 -7.79 13.39
CA LYS A 300 23.87 -7.34 12.36
C LYS A 300 22.45 -7.73 12.78
N ILE A 301 21.58 -6.74 12.89
CA ILE A 301 20.21 -6.89 13.39
C ILE A 301 19.25 -6.52 12.26
N LYS A 302 18.31 -7.40 11.97
CA LYS A 302 17.24 -7.11 11.01
C LYS A 302 16.23 -6.17 11.65
N LEU A 303 15.91 -5.08 10.95
CA LEU A 303 14.91 -4.11 11.38
C LEU A 303 13.53 -4.58 10.92
N VAL A 304 12.60 -4.72 11.86
CA VAL A 304 11.21 -5.10 11.57
C VAL A 304 10.39 -3.83 11.44
N LYS A 305 9.86 -3.58 10.25
CA LYS A 305 8.96 -2.45 10.01
C LYS A 305 7.62 -2.68 10.71
N ILE A 306 7.17 -1.74 11.53
CA ILE A 306 5.82 -1.72 12.11
C ILE A 306 4.97 -0.75 11.28
N GLY A 307 3.80 -1.22 10.79
CA GLY A 307 2.83 -0.37 10.11
C GLY A 307 2.23 0.70 11.05
N THR A 308 1.87 1.86 10.51
CA THR A 308 1.34 3.01 11.26
C THR A 308 -0.16 2.94 11.56
N ASN A 309 -0.91 1.98 11.00
CA ASN A 309 -2.35 1.79 11.26
C ASN A 309 -2.78 0.31 11.23
N VAL A 310 -3.90 -0.03 11.88
CA VAL A 310 -4.54 -1.36 11.77
C VAL A 310 -4.88 -1.71 10.32
N VAL A 311 -5.25 -0.71 9.52
CA VAL A 311 -5.45 -0.84 8.07
C VAL A 311 -4.14 -1.16 7.35
N GLU A 312 -2.99 -0.71 7.83
CA GLU A 312 -1.67 -0.96 7.22
C GLU A 312 -1.02 -2.28 7.67
N ALA A 313 -1.50 -2.86 8.77
CA ALA A 313 -1.19 -4.23 9.17
C ALA A 313 -1.92 -5.28 8.30
N LEU A 314 -2.90 -4.85 7.51
CA LEU A 314 -3.57 -5.68 6.50
C LEU A 314 -2.66 -5.79 5.25
N PRO A 315 -2.33 -7.01 4.78
CA PRO A 315 -1.36 -7.19 3.70
C PRO A 315 -1.78 -6.61 2.34
N MET A 316 -3.06 -6.25 2.14
CA MET A 316 -3.49 -5.56 0.90
C MET A 316 -3.30 -4.04 0.95
N PHE A 317 -3.01 -3.47 2.12
CA PHE A 317 -2.70 -2.05 2.33
C PHE A 317 -1.32 -1.83 2.95
N SER A 318 -0.45 -2.86 2.92
CA SER A 318 0.97 -2.74 3.31
C SER A 318 1.80 -1.85 2.38
N LEU A 319 1.13 -0.98 1.62
CA LEU A 319 1.67 0.20 0.96
C LEU A 319 2.01 1.30 1.97
N SER A 320 2.38 0.97 3.21
CA SER A 320 3.26 1.88 3.93
C SER A 320 4.52 1.91 3.08
N PRO A 321 4.79 2.98 2.33
CA PRO A 321 5.73 2.86 1.24
C PRO A 321 7.08 2.52 1.86
N ALA A 322 7.86 1.62 1.27
CA ALA A 322 9.26 1.41 1.68
C ALA A 322 10.10 2.70 1.59
N LYS A 323 9.47 3.77 1.10
CA LYS A 323 10.00 5.07 0.75
C LYS A 323 8.98 6.15 1.13
N VAL A 324 9.29 7.05 2.05
CA VAL A 324 8.43 8.22 2.29
C VAL A 324 8.94 9.38 1.45
N ARG A 325 8.05 10.09 0.75
CA ARG A 325 8.39 11.22 -0.13
C ARG A 325 7.81 12.51 0.41
N TRP A 326 8.60 13.59 0.42
CA TRP A 326 8.16 14.93 0.78
C TRP A 326 9.00 16.00 0.10
N SER A 327 8.41 17.16 -0.20
CA SER A 327 9.13 18.34 -0.67
C SER A 327 9.76 19.09 0.48
N GLY A 328 10.84 19.82 0.20
CA GLY A 328 11.50 20.69 1.17
C GLY A 328 10.92 22.10 1.15
N PHE A 329 11.52 22.98 1.95
CA PHE A 329 11.11 24.37 2.08
C PHE A 329 11.06 25.05 0.72
N PRO A 330 9.96 25.72 0.32
CA PRO A 330 10.01 26.58 -0.86
C PRO A 330 11.16 27.60 -0.71
N THR A 331 11.91 27.85 -1.79
CA THR A 331 12.71 29.07 -1.97
C THR A 331 12.16 29.84 -3.18
N GLY A 332 11.35 30.85 -2.93
CA GLY A 332 10.99 32.01 -3.70
C GLY A 332 12.30 32.66 -4.00
N ASP A 333 12.63 32.50 -5.26
CA ASP A 333 13.48 33.42 -5.97
C ASP A 333 12.76 34.77 -6.12
#